data_AF-A0A8B6HFP4-F1
#
_entry.id   AF-A0A8B6HFP4-F1
#
_cell.length_a   1.000
_cell.length_b   1.000
_cell.length_c   1.000
_cell.angle_alpha   90.00
_cell.angle_beta   90.00
_cell.angle_gamma   90.00
#
_symmetry.space_group_name_H-M   'P 1'
#
loop_
_entity.id
_entity.type
_entity.pdbx_description
1 polymer ?
#
loop_
_entity_poly.entity_id
_entity_poly.type
_entity_poly.pdbx_seq_one_letter_code
_entity_poly.pdbx_strand_id
1 'polypeptide(L)' 'MATFLAVPLKQTQEVELIKPMRSFIQNTFSQADPDDYNKALNEFSKLRNLMIAKSVDKHDSALEILYR' A
#
# COMPACT_ATOMS: atom_id res chain seq x y z
N MET A 1 3.49 31.74 -21.86
CA MET A 1 3.95 31.10 -20.61
C MET A 1 2.86 30.14 -20.18
N ALA A 2 3.18 28.85 -20.06
CA ALA A 2 2.17 27.87 -19.67
C ALA A 2 2.14 27.78 -18.14
N THR A 3 1.05 28.26 -17.55
CA THR A 3 0.82 28.21 -16.10
C THR A 3 -0.10 27.02 -15.83
N PHE A 4 0.48 25.85 -15.66
CA PHE A 4 -0.28 24.67 -15.26
C PHE A 4 -0.46 24.63 -13.74
N LEU A 5 -1.66 24.28 -13.31
CA LEU A 5 -1.95 24.01 -11.90
C LEU A 5 -1.58 22.56 -11.59
N ALA A 6 -0.91 22.35 -10.45
CA ALA A 6 -0.61 21.03 -9.92
C ALA A 6 -1.04 20.96 -8.45
N VAL A 7 -1.41 19.76 -7.99
CA VAL A 7 -1.83 19.52 -6.62
C VAL A 7 -0.73 18.77 -5.87
N PRO A 8 -0.35 19.22 -4.66
CA PRO A 8 0.62 18.49 -3.85
C PRO A 8 0.04 17.18 -3.34
N LEU A 9 0.90 16.19 -3.15
CA LEU A 9 0.52 14.89 -2.60
C LEU A 9 0.24 14.98 -1.10
N LYS A 10 -0.71 14.16 -0.64
CA LYS A 10 -1.03 14.07 0.79
C LYS A 10 0.07 13.32 1.54
N GLN A 11 0.46 13.86 2.69
CA GLN A 11 1.35 13.16 3.62
C GLN A 11 0.58 12.10 4.41
N THR A 12 1.26 11.02 4.76
CA THR A 12 0.72 9.93 5.57
C THR A 12 1.83 9.28 6.38
N GLN A 13 1.46 8.58 7.44
CA GLN A 13 2.37 7.87 8.32
C GLN A 13 2.37 6.36 8.03
N GLU A 14 3.47 5.70 8.41
CA GLU A 14 3.52 4.25 8.43
C GLU A 14 2.46 3.70 9.39
N VAL A 15 1.83 2.59 9.01
CA VAL A 15 0.75 1.96 9.77
C VAL A 15 0.92 0.45 9.64
N GLU A 16 0.68 -0.25 10.74
CA GLU A 16 0.72 -1.70 10.79
C GLU A 16 -0.59 -2.27 10.24
N LEU A 17 -0.54 -2.82 9.01
CA LEU A 17 -1.72 -3.34 8.30
C LEU A 17 -1.89 -4.86 8.43
N ILE A 18 -0.83 -5.59 8.77
CA ILE A 18 -0.83 -7.05 8.69
C ILE A 18 -1.73 -7.64 9.78
N LYS A 19 -1.60 -7.19 11.03
CA LYS A 19 -2.39 -7.69 12.16
C LYS A 19 -3.90 -7.50 11.98
N PRO A 20 -4.43 -6.30 11.65
CA PRO A 20 -5.87 -6.15 11.49
C PRO A 20 -6.41 -6.97 10.32
N MET A 21 -5.68 -7.06 9.20
CA MET A 21 -6.12 -7.86 8.05
C MET A 21 -6.07 -9.36 8.33
N ARG A 22 -5.00 -9.85 8.97
CA ARG A 22 -4.91 -11.25 9.41
C ARG A 22 -6.06 -11.60 10.35
N SER A 23 -6.35 -10.76 11.34
CA SER A 23 -7.46 -10.97 12.27
C SER A 23 -8.81 -11.03 11.54
N PHE A 24 -9.03 -10.15 10.56
CA PHE A 24 -10.25 -10.17 9.75
C PHE A 24 -10.40 -11.47 8.96
N ILE A 25 -9.34 -11.93 8.29
CA ILE A 25 -9.36 -13.18 7.50
C ILE A 25 -9.64 -14.38 8.41
N GLN A 26 -8.96 -14.49 9.55
CA GLN A 26 -9.16 -15.59 10.51
C GLN A 26 -10.59 -15.64 11.06
N ASN A 27 -11.18 -14.47 11.34
CA ASN A 27 -12.55 -14.38 11.85
C ASN A 27 -13.61 -14.68 10.78
N THR A 28 -13.28 -14.47 9.50
CA THR A 28 -14.22 -14.65 8.37
C THR A 28 -14.14 -16.07 7.80
N PHE A 29 -12.94 -16.65 7.76
CA PHE A 29 -12.66 -17.93 7.13
C PHE A 29 -12.05 -18.90 8.15
N SER A 30 -12.90 -19.67 8.82
CA SER A 30 -12.50 -20.57 9.92
C SER A 30 -11.53 -21.70 9.51
N GLN A 31 -11.35 -21.94 8.21
CA GLN A 31 -10.46 -22.96 7.65
C GLN A 31 -9.27 -22.36 6.89
N ALA A 32 -9.10 -21.03 6.90
CA ALA A 32 -8.01 -20.38 6.18
C ALA A 32 -6.68 -20.60 6.90
N ASP A 33 -5.72 -21.21 6.21
CA ASP A 33 -4.35 -21.33 6.69
C ASP A 33 -3.67 -19.95 6.64
N PRO A 34 -3.13 -19.43 7.76
CA PRO A 34 -2.31 -18.23 7.77
C PRO A 34 -1.25 -18.17 6.68
N ASP A 35 -0.63 -19.29 6.33
CA ASP A 35 0.44 -19.33 5.33
C ASP A 35 -0.05 -19.04 3.91
N ASP A 36 -1.34 -19.30 3.60
CA ASP A 36 -1.94 -19.01 2.29
C ASP A 36 -2.02 -17.52 1.99
N TYR A 37 -2.23 -16.67 3.01
CA TYR A 37 -2.44 -15.24 2.84
C TYR A 37 -1.37 -14.35 3.49
N ASN A 38 -0.56 -14.88 4.40
CA ASN A 38 0.52 -14.11 5.04
C ASN A 38 1.50 -13.53 4.02
N LYS A 39 1.81 -14.27 2.95
CA LYS A 39 2.68 -13.77 1.87
C LYS A 39 2.07 -12.55 1.19
N ALA A 40 0.77 -12.61 0.85
CA ALA A 40 0.06 -11.51 0.22
C ALA A 40 -0.05 -10.29 1.15
N LEU A 41 -0.33 -10.49 2.45
CA LEU A 41 -0.37 -9.40 3.43
C LEU A 41 1.00 -8.70 3.57
N ASN A 42 2.09 -9.47 3.57
CA ASN A 42 3.43 -8.92 3.62
C ASN A 42 3.78 -8.13 2.35
N GLU A 43 3.40 -8.64 1.17
CA GLU A 43 3.61 -7.94 -0.11
C GLU A 43 2.80 -6.65 -0.17
N PHE A 44 1.55 -6.67 0.28
CA PHE A 44 0.70 -5.49 0.35
C PHE A 44 1.25 -4.41 1.29
N SER A 45 1.71 -4.81 2.47
CA SER A 45 2.34 -3.89 3.43
C SER A 45 3.61 -3.25 2.82
N LYS A 46 4.45 -4.04 2.14
CA LYS A 46 5.62 -3.54 1.42
C LYS A 46 5.24 -2.57 0.30
N LEU A 47 4.21 -2.90 -0.50
CA LEU A 47 3.73 -2.05 -1.59
C LEU A 47 3.27 -0.69 -1.07
N ARG A 48 2.49 -0.66 0.02
CA ARG A 48 2.09 0.60 0.65
C ARG A 48 3.29 1.42 1.11
N ASN A 49 4.26 0.79 1.78
CA ASN A 49 5.45 1.50 2.25
C ASN A 49 6.29 2.04 1.08
N LEU A 50 6.39 1.30 -0.02
CA LEU A 50 7.03 1.76 -1.25
C LEU A 50 6.30 2.96 -1.87
N MET A 51 4.96 2.93 -1.91
CA MET A 51 4.16 4.05 -2.39
C MET A 51 4.41 5.30 -1.55
N ILE A 52 4.41 5.19 -0.23
CA ILE A 52 4.68 6.34 0.66
C ILE A 52 6.09 6.89 0.41
N ALA A 53 7.12 6.03 0.37
CA ALA A 53 8.50 6.44 0.20
C ALA A 53 8.82 7.03 -1.19
N LYS A 54 8.21 6.49 -2.26
CA LYS A 54 8.46 6.91 -3.65
C LYS A 54 7.47 7.94 -4.17
N SER A 55 6.38 8.24 -3.46
CA SER A 55 5.32 9.16 -3.91
C SER A 55 5.83 10.54 -4.33
N VAL A 56 6.93 11.01 -3.75
CA VAL A 56 7.53 12.32 -4.08
C VAL A 56 8.28 12.36 -5.42
N ASP A 57 8.52 11.20 -6.05
CA ASP A 57 9.22 11.11 -7.32
C ASP A 57 8.26 11.39 -8.50
N LYS A 58 8.66 12.28 -9.41
CA LYS A 58 7.82 12.75 -10.54
C LYS A 58 8.11 11.95 -11.81
N HIS A 59 8.25 10.64 -11.67
CA HIS A 59 8.47 9.69 -12.76
C HIS A 59 7.29 8.73 -12.88
N ASP A 60 7.01 8.25 -14.10
CA ASP A 60 5.92 7.32 -14.37
C ASP A 60 6.01 6.04 -13.53
N SER A 61 7.22 5.58 -13.21
CA SER A 61 7.42 4.41 -12.35
C SER A 61 6.92 4.59 -10.91
N ALA A 62 6.94 5.82 -10.38
CA ALA A 62 6.35 6.12 -9.08
C ALA A 62 4.81 6.20 -9.18
N LEU A 63 4.31 6.68 -10.32
CA LEU A 63 2.87 6.71 -10.61
C LEU A 63 2.29 5.29 -10.79
N GLU A 64 3.02 4.38 -11.44
CA GLU A 64 2.64 2.97 -11.57
C GLU A 64 2.53 2.29 -10.20
N ILE A 65 3.44 2.57 -9.27
CA ILE A 65 3.38 2.04 -7.90
C ILE A 65 2.16 2.59 -7.14
N LEU A 66 1.77 3.83 -7.41
CA LEU A 66 0.57 4.43 -6.81
C LEU A 66 -0.73 3.82 -7.36
N TYR A 67 -0.74 3.38 -8.62
CA TYR A 67 -1.92 2.79 -9.28
C TYR A 67 -2.07 1.28 -9.12
N ARG A 68 -1.00 0.58 -8.73
CA ARG A 68 -1.00 -0.87 -8.49
C ARG A 68 -1.65 -1.23 -7.16
#